data_AF-A0A971P0F6-F1
#
_entry.id   AF-A0A971P0F6-F1
#
_cell.length_a   1.000
_cell.length_b   1.000
_cell.length_c   1.000
_cell.angle_alpha   90.00
_cell.angle_beta   90.00
_cell.angle_gamma   90.00
#
_symmetry.space_group_name_H-M   'P 1'
#
loop_
_entity.id
_entity.type
_entity.pdbx_description
1 polymer ?
#
loop_
_entity_poly.entity_id
_entity_poly.type
_entity_poly.pdbx_seq_one_letter_code
_entity_poly.pdbx_strand_id
1 'polypeptide(L)'
;MTSQEIRTVTFEQTKKGYRQEDVDDFLSKVAGDIDALTAARDAALAEKAAAEAAREDAESKMYILAEKAEEYRGQEDILKTALINAQRMGETVVHEAKQKADQMLREATGQAELLRQRAEAEINRERQTLDNLVAEVARFKSTVLNLYKQHIESMSALDPPLNHAEQVLEENAPRTDVDEIDVDEELAMIDEPEPVIIPHMVPQQEEDNDEALLHAEVAMETAAEEETIKEKPALFSGQLLDE
;
A
#
# COMPACT_ATOMS: atom_id res chain seq x y z
N MET A 1 86.20 -21.34 -5.74
CA MET A 1 87.39 -20.51 -5.92
C MET A 1 86.93 -19.08 -6.07
N THR A 2 87.21 -18.22 -5.11
CA THR A 2 86.82 -16.81 -5.16
C THR A 2 87.85 -16.01 -5.95
N SER A 3 87.44 -14.86 -6.50
CA SER A 3 88.35 -13.96 -7.21
C SER A 3 89.53 -13.49 -6.32
N GLN A 4 89.30 -13.38 -5.01
CA GLN A 4 90.36 -13.12 -4.03
C GLN A 4 91.33 -14.28 -3.87
N GLU A 5 90.84 -15.53 -3.82
CA GLU A 5 91.70 -16.72 -3.77
C GLU A 5 92.62 -16.79 -4.99
N ILE A 6 92.14 -16.44 -6.19
CA ILE A 6 92.95 -16.43 -7.43
C ILE A 6 94.07 -15.39 -7.37
N ARG A 7 93.81 -14.22 -6.80
CA ARG A 7 94.80 -13.14 -6.67
C ARG A 7 95.90 -13.44 -5.64
N THR A 8 95.64 -14.34 -4.70
CA THR A 8 96.58 -14.70 -3.62
C THR A 8 97.26 -16.06 -3.81
N VAL A 9 96.95 -16.78 -4.89
CA VAL A 9 97.52 -18.10 -5.17
C VAL A 9 99.02 -17.98 -5.49
N THR A 10 99.82 -18.87 -4.90
CA THR A 10 101.26 -19.00 -5.16
C THR A 10 101.58 -20.38 -5.73
N PHE A 11 102.60 -20.46 -6.59
CA PHE A 11 103.02 -21.69 -7.25
C PHE A 11 104.48 -22.03 -6.94
N GLU A 12 104.80 -23.32 -6.97
CA GLU A 12 106.18 -23.80 -6.83
C GLU A 12 107.00 -23.61 -8.12
N GLN A 13 108.23 -23.11 -8.00
CA GLN A 13 109.10 -22.83 -9.14
C GLN A 13 109.86 -24.10 -9.59
N THR A 14 109.74 -24.46 -10.87
CA THR A 14 110.45 -25.61 -11.47
C THR A 14 111.26 -25.18 -12.72
N LYS A 15 112.34 -25.91 -13.06
CA LYS A 15 113.32 -25.52 -14.10
C LYS A 15 112.78 -25.39 -15.54
N LYS A 16 111.57 -25.87 -15.84
CA LYS A 16 110.87 -25.75 -17.14
C LYS A 16 109.39 -25.43 -16.90
N GLY A 17 109.09 -24.18 -16.54
CA GLY A 17 107.73 -23.71 -16.26
C GLY A 17 107.24 -22.62 -17.21
N TYR A 18 105.99 -22.19 -17.03
CA TYR A 18 105.43 -21.00 -17.65
C TYR A 18 106.07 -19.73 -17.08
N ARG A 19 106.05 -18.64 -17.86
CA ARG A 19 106.56 -17.34 -17.39
C ARG A 19 105.62 -16.77 -16.35
N GLN A 20 106.19 -16.27 -15.26
CA GLN A 20 105.41 -15.73 -14.15
C GLN A 20 104.53 -14.54 -14.59
N GLU A 21 105.07 -13.62 -15.40
CA GLU A 21 104.32 -12.45 -15.90
C GLU A 21 103.07 -12.83 -16.70
N ASP A 22 103.18 -13.80 -17.63
CA ASP A 22 102.05 -14.26 -18.45
C ASP A 22 100.97 -14.96 -17.59
N VAL A 23 101.40 -15.67 -16.54
CA VAL A 23 100.51 -16.35 -15.60
C VAL A 23 99.80 -15.32 -14.70
N ASP A 24 100.51 -14.31 -14.21
CA ASP A 24 99.94 -13.25 -13.38
C ASP A 24 98.92 -12.41 -14.18
N ASP A 25 99.22 -12.06 -15.43
CA ASP A 25 98.29 -11.38 -16.35
C ASP A 25 97.04 -12.23 -16.63
N PHE A 26 97.21 -13.54 -16.80
CA PHE A 26 96.10 -14.46 -17.01
C PHE A 26 95.22 -14.58 -15.75
N LEU A 27 95.82 -14.75 -14.56
CA LEU A 27 95.08 -14.84 -13.30
C LEU A 27 94.34 -13.55 -12.97
N SER A 28 94.89 -12.39 -13.33
CA SER A 28 94.19 -11.10 -13.21
C SER A 28 92.93 -11.05 -14.09
N LYS A 29 93.02 -11.52 -15.35
CA LYS A 29 91.85 -11.64 -16.25
C LYS A 29 90.82 -12.62 -15.71
N VAL A 30 91.24 -13.82 -15.30
CA VAL A 30 90.33 -14.84 -14.73
C VAL A 30 89.65 -14.32 -13.46
N ALA A 31 90.37 -13.63 -12.58
CA ALA A 31 89.78 -12.99 -11.40
C ALA A 31 88.73 -11.93 -11.81
N GLY A 32 89.03 -11.10 -12.81
CA GLY A 32 88.08 -10.13 -13.37
C GLY A 32 86.82 -10.78 -13.95
N ASP A 33 86.98 -11.87 -14.70
CA ASP A 33 85.85 -12.62 -15.28
C ASP A 33 84.98 -13.26 -14.19
N ILE A 34 85.57 -13.78 -13.11
CA ILE A 34 84.81 -14.31 -11.97
C ILE A 34 84.05 -13.19 -11.24
N ASP A 35 84.67 -12.03 -11.00
CA ASP A 35 83.99 -10.87 -10.41
C ASP A 35 82.80 -10.42 -11.29
N ALA A 36 82.99 -10.37 -12.61
CA ALA A 36 81.92 -10.02 -13.55
C ALA A 36 80.79 -11.06 -13.57
N LEU A 37 81.11 -12.36 -13.58
CA LEU A 37 80.12 -13.43 -13.58
C LEU A 37 79.34 -13.49 -12.26
N THR A 38 80.00 -13.28 -11.12
CA THR A 38 79.34 -13.24 -9.81
C THR A 38 78.42 -12.03 -9.69
N ALA A 39 78.87 -10.85 -10.11
CA ALA A 39 78.02 -9.65 -10.17
C ALA A 39 76.80 -9.85 -11.09
N ALA A 40 77.00 -10.44 -12.27
CA ALA A 40 75.90 -10.74 -13.20
C ALA A 40 74.90 -11.76 -12.62
N ARG A 41 75.39 -12.81 -11.95
CA ARG A 41 74.54 -13.79 -11.25
C ARG A 41 73.72 -13.13 -10.15
N ASP A 42 74.33 -12.27 -9.35
CA ASP A 42 73.65 -11.63 -8.21
C ASP A 42 72.60 -10.63 -8.69
N ALA A 43 72.88 -9.89 -9.77
CA ALA A 43 71.88 -9.04 -10.44
C ALA A 43 70.70 -9.86 -11.00
N ALA A 44 70.98 -10.97 -11.68
CA ALA A 44 69.93 -11.85 -12.21
C ALA A 44 69.08 -12.50 -11.11
N LEU A 45 69.69 -12.84 -9.97
CA LEU A 45 68.97 -13.37 -8.81
C LEU A 45 68.07 -12.30 -8.18
N ALA A 46 68.56 -11.07 -8.05
CA ALA A 46 67.77 -9.95 -7.55
C ALA A 46 66.57 -9.62 -8.47
N GLU A 47 66.77 -9.61 -9.78
CA GLU A 47 65.70 -9.42 -10.75
C GLU A 47 64.67 -10.55 -10.69
N LYS A 48 65.12 -11.80 -10.61
CA LYS A 48 64.23 -12.96 -10.48
C LYS A 48 63.40 -12.90 -9.20
N ALA A 49 64.02 -12.54 -8.06
CA ALA A 49 63.32 -12.38 -6.79
C ALA A 49 62.25 -11.28 -6.86
N ALA A 50 62.55 -10.14 -7.52
CA ALA A 50 61.58 -9.08 -7.74
C ALA A 50 60.41 -9.52 -8.64
N ALA A 51 60.70 -10.30 -9.69
CA ALA A 51 59.68 -10.86 -10.59
C ALA A 51 58.78 -11.87 -9.88
N GLU A 52 59.33 -12.73 -9.02
CA GLU A 52 58.57 -13.68 -8.21
C GLU A 52 57.64 -12.95 -7.22
N ALA A 53 58.13 -11.91 -6.54
CA ALA A 53 57.30 -11.09 -5.64
C ALA A 53 56.16 -10.38 -6.38
N ALA A 54 56.43 -9.81 -7.56
CA ALA A 54 55.40 -9.17 -8.38
C ALA A 54 54.35 -10.17 -8.88
N ARG A 55 54.78 -11.40 -9.18
CA ARG A 55 53.88 -12.47 -9.62
C ARG A 55 52.98 -12.96 -8.49
N GLU A 56 53.50 -13.10 -7.28
CA GLU A 56 52.71 -13.47 -6.09
C GLU A 56 51.64 -12.42 -5.76
N ASP A 57 51.99 -11.13 -5.84
CA ASP A 57 51.03 -10.03 -5.67
C ASP A 57 49.96 -10.03 -6.78
N ALA A 58 50.35 -10.29 -8.03
CA ALA A 58 49.42 -10.42 -9.14
C ALA A 58 48.47 -11.62 -8.98
N GLU A 59 48.97 -12.78 -8.55
CA GLU A 59 48.17 -13.98 -8.28
C GLU A 59 47.18 -13.74 -7.13
N SER A 60 47.61 -13.07 -6.06
CA SER A 60 46.76 -12.68 -4.93
C SER A 60 45.61 -11.76 -5.36
N LYS A 61 45.90 -10.75 -6.18
CA LYS A 61 44.87 -9.86 -6.75
C LYS A 61 43.93 -10.61 -7.67
N MET A 62 44.43 -11.54 -8.49
CA MET A 62 43.61 -12.37 -9.37
C MET A 62 42.63 -13.22 -8.56
N TYR A 63 43.09 -13.80 -7.45
CA TYR A 63 42.25 -14.58 -6.56
C TYR A 63 41.10 -13.74 -5.98
N ILE A 64 41.42 -12.57 -5.41
CA ILE A 64 40.40 -11.67 -4.83
C ILE A 64 39.38 -11.22 -5.89
N LEU A 65 39.84 -10.93 -7.11
CA LEU A 65 38.95 -10.56 -8.21
C LEU A 65 38.04 -11.73 -8.64
N ALA A 66 38.57 -12.95 -8.68
CA ALA A 66 37.79 -14.13 -9.00
C ALA A 66 36.72 -14.41 -7.92
N GLU A 67 37.10 -14.31 -6.64
CA GLU A 67 36.19 -14.47 -5.50
C GLU A 67 35.06 -13.43 -5.54
N LYS A 68 35.38 -12.14 -5.73
CA LYS A 68 34.35 -11.09 -5.89
C LYS A 68 33.46 -11.30 -7.10
N ALA A 69 34.02 -11.80 -8.21
CA ALA A 69 33.22 -12.09 -9.40
C ALA A 69 32.22 -13.22 -9.15
N GLU A 70 32.58 -14.23 -8.36
CA GLU A 70 31.67 -15.29 -7.93
C GLU A 70 30.63 -14.78 -6.93
N GLU A 71 31.02 -13.93 -5.99
CA GLU A 71 30.11 -13.29 -5.04
C GLU A 71 29.04 -12.46 -5.77
N TYR A 72 29.42 -11.61 -6.73
CA TYR A 72 28.46 -10.83 -7.51
C TYR A 72 27.51 -11.70 -8.33
N ARG A 73 27.97 -12.84 -8.87
CA ARG A 73 27.09 -13.80 -9.54
C ARG A 73 26.07 -14.41 -8.57
N GLY A 74 26.51 -14.78 -7.37
CA GLY A 74 25.60 -15.27 -6.32
C GLY A 74 24.58 -14.22 -5.90
N GLN A 75 25.01 -12.97 -5.72
CA GLN A 75 24.12 -11.84 -5.40
C GLN A 75 23.13 -11.57 -6.53
N GLU A 76 23.53 -11.69 -7.80
CA GLU A 76 22.64 -11.54 -8.95
C GLU A 76 21.52 -12.59 -8.93
N ASP A 77 21.83 -13.85 -8.61
CA ASP A 77 20.84 -14.91 -8.52
C ASP A 77 19.88 -14.74 -7.34
N ILE A 78 20.39 -14.25 -6.19
CA ILE A 78 19.56 -13.86 -5.05
C ILE A 78 18.62 -12.72 -5.46
N LEU A 79 19.14 -11.69 -6.14
CA LEU A 79 18.35 -10.53 -6.57
C LEU A 79 17.27 -10.93 -7.58
N LYS A 80 17.58 -11.79 -8.55
CA LYS A 80 16.60 -12.35 -9.50
C LYS A 80 15.49 -13.09 -8.76
N THR A 81 15.86 -13.92 -7.79
CA THR A 81 14.88 -14.68 -6.99
C THR A 81 14.00 -13.76 -6.15
N ALA A 82 14.59 -12.76 -5.50
CA ALA A 82 13.86 -11.75 -4.73
C ALA A 82 12.90 -10.95 -5.62
N LEU A 83 13.33 -10.56 -6.82
CA LEU A 83 12.51 -9.84 -7.78
C LEU A 83 11.31 -10.66 -8.25
N ILE A 84 11.52 -11.95 -8.57
CA ILE A 84 10.44 -12.86 -8.97
C ILE A 84 9.44 -13.03 -7.83
N ASN A 85 9.93 -13.22 -6.59
CA ASN A 85 9.07 -13.35 -5.42
C ASN A 85 8.29 -12.06 -5.15
N ALA A 86 8.93 -10.90 -5.23
CA ALA A 86 8.28 -9.60 -5.08
C ALA A 86 7.21 -9.36 -6.15
N GLN A 87 7.49 -9.70 -7.41
CA GLN A 87 6.51 -9.61 -8.50
C GLN A 87 5.30 -10.51 -8.23
N ARG A 88 5.55 -11.78 -7.88
CA ARG A 88 4.48 -12.73 -7.56
C ARG A 88 3.64 -12.25 -6.38
N MET A 89 4.27 -11.73 -5.34
CA MET A 89 3.57 -11.18 -4.19
C MET A 89 2.75 -9.96 -4.58
N GLY A 90 3.30 -9.05 -5.39
CA GLY A 90 2.57 -7.90 -5.93
C GLY A 90 1.35 -8.31 -6.77
N GLU A 91 1.50 -9.32 -7.63
CA GLU A 91 0.38 -9.88 -8.40
C GLU A 91 -0.69 -10.49 -7.50
N THR A 92 -0.30 -11.25 -6.47
CA THR A 92 -1.24 -11.81 -5.48
C THR A 92 -1.99 -10.71 -4.74
N VAL A 93 -1.30 -9.69 -4.22
CA VAL A 93 -1.93 -8.57 -3.49
C VAL A 93 -2.92 -7.83 -4.39
N VAL A 94 -2.56 -7.57 -5.64
CA VAL A 94 -3.48 -6.92 -6.61
C VAL A 94 -4.68 -7.82 -6.91
N HIS A 95 -4.48 -9.12 -7.03
CA HIS A 95 -5.56 -10.07 -7.28
C HIS A 95 -6.52 -10.15 -6.10
N GLU A 96 -6.01 -10.30 -4.88
CA GLU A 96 -6.79 -10.35 -3.64
C GLU A 96 -7.55 -9.04 -3.41
N ALA A 97 -6.91 -7.90 -3.63
CA ALA A 97 -7.55 -6.60 -3.52
C ALA A 97 -8.71 -6.45 -4.52
N LYS A 98 -8.53 -6.87 -5.78
CA LYS A 98 -9.60 -6.88 -6.78
C LYS A 98 -10.73 -7.82 -6.39
N GLN A 99 -10.41 -9.03 -5.94
CA GLN A 99 -11.42 -9.99 -5.50
C GLN A 99 -12.24 -9.46 -4.32
N LYS A 100 -11.58 -8.84 -3.34
CA LYS A 100 -12.27 -8.22 -2.19
C LYS A 100 -13.12 -7.03 -2.62
N ALA A 101 -12.63 -6.20 -3.53
CA ALA A 101 -13.40 -5.09 -4.09
C ALA A 101 -14.65 -5.58 -4.84
N ASP A 102 -14.51 -6.60 -5.70
CA ASP A 102 -15.64 -7.21 -6.41
C ASP A 102 -16.66 -7.84 -5.46
N GLN A 103 -16.19 -8.48 -4.39
CA GLN A 103 -17.06 -9.02 -3.35
C GLN A 103 -17.84 -7.91 -2.65
N MET A 104 -17.17 -6.86 -2.18
CA MET A 104 -17.83 -5.71 -1.54
C MET A 104 -18.85 -5.06 -2.47
N LEU A 105 -18.53 -4.93 -3.76
CA LEU A 105 -19.44 -4.37 -4.75
C LEU A 105 -20.68 -5.26 -4.94
N ARG A 106 -20.52 -6.59 -5.03
CA ARG A 106 -21.65 -7.52 -5.12
C ARG A 106 -22.52 -7.51 -3.87
N GLU A 107 -21.91 -7.44 -2.69
CA GLU A 107 -22.63 -7.36 -1.42
C GLU A 107 -23.42 -6.04 -1.32
N ALA A 108 -22.77 -4.90 -1.59
CA ALA A 108 -23.42 -3.60 -1.57
C ALA A 108 -24.54 -3.49 -2.60
N THR A 109 -24.33 -3.96 -3.83
CA THR A 109 -25.38 -3.96 -4.87
C THR A 109 -26.53 -4.89 -4.52
N GLY A 110 -26.25 -6.07 -3.94
CA GLY A 110 -27.27 -6.98 -3.44
C GLY A 110 -28.11 -6.37 -2.31
N GLN A 111 -27.47 -5.73 -1.33
CA GLN A 111 -28.17 -5.05 -0.23
C GLN A 111 -29.00 -3.86 -0.73
N ALA A 112 -28.45 -3.05 -1.65
CA ALA A 112 -29.17 -1.94 -2.25
C ALA A 112 -30.42 -2.41 -3.00
N GLU A 113 -30.31 -3.50 -3.78
CA GLU A 113 -31.44 -4.07 -4.51
C GLU A 113 -32.49 -4.65 -3.56
N LEU A 114 -32.09 -5.35 -2.49
CA LEU A 114 -33.02 -5.83 -1.47
C LEU A 114 -33.74 -4.68 -0.76
N LEU A 115 -33.03 -3.59 -0.46
CA LEU A 115 -33.62 -2.40 0.14
C LEU A 115 -34.62 -1.73 -0.81
N ARG A 116 -34.27 -1.60 -2.09
CA ARG A 116 -35.17 -1.09 -3.14
C ARG A 116 -36.45 -1.92 -3.23
N GLN A 117 -36.31 -3.25 -3.29
CA GLN A 117 -37.45 -4.16 -3.35
C GLN A 117 -38.34 -4.06 -2.11
N ARG A 118 -37.76 -3.93 -0.91
CA ARG A 118 -38.53 -3.69 0.32
C ARG A 118 -39.29 -2.38 0.26
N ALA A 119 -38.63 -1.28 -0.11
CA ALA A 119 -39.28 0.02 -0.21
C ALA A 119 -40.43 0.01 -1.22
N GLU A 120 -40.23 -0.63 -2.38
CA GLU A 120 -41.29 -0.80 -3.38
C GLU A 120 -42.46 -1.65 -2.87
N ALA A 121 -42.18 -2.72 -2.12
CA ALA A 121 -43.22 -3.53 -1.50
C ALA A 121 -44.03 -2.73 -0.46
N GLU A 122 -43.38 -1.94 0.39
CA GLU A 122 -44.08 -1.08 1.36
C GLU A 122 -44.91 0.00 0.67
N ILE A 123 -44.37 0.69 -0.34
CA ILE A 123 -45.11 1.69 -1.13
C ILE A 123 -46.36 1.08 -1.76
N ASN A 124 -46.25 -0.13 -2.32
CA ASN A 124 -47.40 -0.81 -2.91
C ASN A 124 -48.45 -1.22 -1.88
N ARG A 125 -48.03 -1.63 -0.67
CA ARG A 125 -48.98 -1.90 0.42
C ARG A 125 -49.69 -0.63 0.86
N GLU A 126 -48.96 0.46 1.05
CA GLU A 126 -49.54 1.73 1.48
C GLU A 126 -50.48 2.33 0.43
N ARG A 127 -50.19 2.14 -0.85
CA ARG A 127 -51.12 2.48 -1.94
C ARG A 127 -52.41 1.66 -1.86
N GLN A 128 -52.30 0.35 -1.62
CA GLN A 128 -53.48 -0.51 -1.48
C GLN A 128 -54.32 -0.15 -0.24
N THR A 129 -53.69 0.21 0.88
CA THR A 129 -54.42 0.66 2.08
C THR A 129 -55.14 1.98 1.81
N LEU A 130 -54.49 2.93 1.14
CA LEU A 130 -55.09 4.19 0.72
C LEU A 130 -56.29 3.96 -0.21
N ASP A 131 -56.14 3.13 -1.24
CA ASP A 131 -57.24 2.81 -2.18
C ASP A 131 -58.44 2.19 -1.44
N ASN A 132 -58.20 1.30 -0.48
CA ASN A 132 -59.26 0.71 0.34
C ASN A 132 -59.94 1.76 1.23
N LEU A 133 -59.17 2.63 1.89
CA LEU A 133 -59.68 3.69 2.75
C LEU A 133 -60.56 4.67 1.95
N VAL A 134 -60.12 5.08 0.75
CA VAL A 134 -60.91 5.93 -0.14
C VAL A 134 -62.23 5.26 -0.53
N ALA A 135 -62.20 3.96 -0.85
CA ALA A 135 -63.42 3.21 -1.14
C ALA A 135 -64.37 3.11 0.07
N GLU A 136 -63.84 2.96 1.28
CA GLU A 136 -64.62 2.96 2.52
C GLU A 136 -65.24 4.33 2.81
N VAL A 137 -64.50 5.42 2.65
CA VAL A 137 -65.01 6.79 2.79
C VAL A 137 -66.13 7.06 1.79
N ALA A 138 -65.96 6.65 0.53
CA ALA A 138 -67.00 6.78 -0.49
C ALA A 138 -68.27 5.99 -0.14
N ARG A 139 -68.12 4.76 0.39
CA ARG A 139 -69.24 3.94 0.87
C ARG A 139 -69.93 4.58 2.08
N PHE A 140 -69.16 5.11 3.03
CA PHE A 140 -69.68 5.80 4.20
C PHE A 140 -70.49 7.05 3.79
N LYS A 141 -69.93 7.90 2.92
CA LYS A 141 -70.63 9.07 2.34
C LYS A 141 -71.95 8.67 1.70
N SER A 142 -71.96 7.62 0.87
CA SER A 142 -73.19 7.12 0.24
C SER A 142 -74.22 6.62 1.26
N THR A 143 -73.76 5.90 2.29
CA THR A 143 -74.63 5.38 3.37
C THR A 143 -75.27 6.51 4.16
N VAL A 144 -74.48 7.52 4.55
CA VAL A 144 -74.94 8.70 5.27
C VAL A 144 -75.93 9.50 4.44
N LEU A 145 -75.62 9.78 3.16
CA LEU A 145 -76.52 10.49 2.26
C LEU A 145 -77.84 9.75 2.06
N ASN A 146 -77.81 8.41 1.95
CA ASN A 146 -79.04 7.62 1.84
C ASN A 146 -79.86 7.65 3.13
N LEU A 147 -79.23 7.58 4.30
CA LEU A 147 -79.92 7.70 5.58
C LEU A 147 -80.57 9.08 5.74
N TYR A 148 -79.88 10.15 5.34
CA TYR A 148 -80.45 11.50 5.31
C TYR A 148 -81.66 11.59 4.38
N LYS A 149 -81.59 11.02 3.17
CA LYS A 149 -82.73 10.98 2.24
C LYS A 149 -83.93 10.24 2.84
N GLN A 150 -83.72 9.06 3.43
CA GLN A 150 -84.77 8.30 4.11
C GLN A 150 -85.39 9.06 5.27
N HIS A 151 -84.56 9.76 6.07
CA HIS A 151 -85.06 10.60 7.16
C HIS A 151 -85.93 11.75 6.64
N ILE A 152 -85.49 12.48 5.60
CA ILE A 152 -86.28 13.55 4.97
C ILE A 152 -87.60 13.02 4.41
N GLU A 153 -87.58 11.87 3.71
CA GLU A 153 -88.79 11.23 3.21
C GLU A 153 -89.76 10.87 4.34
N SER A 154 -89.26 10.32 5.45
CA SER A 154 -90.10 10.01 6.62
C SER A 154 -90.72 11.25 7.26
N MET A 155 -90.00 12.38 7.31
CA MET A 155 -90.54 13.63 7.81
C MET A 155 -91.58 14.20 6.84
N SER A 156 -91.30 14.16 5.54
CA SER A 156 -92.23 14.58 4.50
C SER A 156 -93.49 13.71 4.45
N ALA A 157 -93.43 12.46 4.89
CA ALA A 157 -94.58 11.56 5.02
C ALA A 157 -95.41 11.80 6.30
N LEU A 158 -94.84 12.47 7.30
CA LEU A 158 -95.54 12.91 8.52
C LEU A 158 -96.25 14.26 8.33
N ASP A 159 -95.88 15.03 7.29
CA ASP A 159 -96.61 16.21 6.87
C ASP A 159 -97.81 15.81 5.98
N PRO A 160 -99.07 15.98 6.45
CA PRO A 160 -100.21 15.87 5.55
C PRO A 160 -100.14 16.98 4.49
N PRO A 161 -100.78 16.84 3.31
CA PRO A 161 -100.95 17.98 2.43
C PRO A 161 -101.79 19.01 3.19
N LEU A 162 -101.15 20.05 3.72
CA LEU A 162 -101.81 21.25 4.19
C LEU A 162 -102.36 21.98 2.95
N ASN A 163 -103.47 21.46 2.41
CA ASN A 163 -104.42 22.29 1.71
C ASN A 163 -105.09 23.19 2.76
N HIS A 164 -104.42 24.29 3.12
CA HIS A 164 -104.94 25.64 3.39
C HIS A 164 -103.87 26.45 4.13
N ALA A 165 -102.95 27.05 3.37
CA ALA A 165 -102.40 28.38 3.63
C ALA A 165 -101.62 28.85 2.39
N GLU A 166 -102.29 28.87 1.24
CA GLU A 166 -101.93 29.81 0.18
C GLU A 166 -102.33 31.20 0.72
N GLN A 167 -101.36 32.11 0.91
CA GLN A 167 -101.39 33.34 1.74
C GLN A 167 -101.25 33.01 3.23
N VAL A 168 -100.15 33.29 3.93
CA VAL A 168 -99.34 34.51 3.99
C VAL A 168 -98.05 34.11 4.70
N LEU A 169 -96.93 33.98 4.01
CA LEU A 169 -95.57 33.98 4.59
C LEU A 169 -94.54 34.39 3.51
N GLU A 170 -94.95 35.26 2.58
CA GLU A 170 -94.04 35.99 1.69
C GLU A 170 -93.59 37.31 2.35
N GLU A 171 -93.24 37.26 3.64
CA GLU A 171 -92.55 38.36 4.31
C GLU A 171 -91.85 37.84 5.57
N ASN A 172 -90.52 37.87 5.56
CA ASN A 172 -89.58 37.44 6.61
C ASN A 172 -88.97 36.02 6.48
N ALA A 173 -88.33 35.74 5.34
CA ALA A 173 -87.15 34.89 5.35
C ALA A 173 -85.92 35.74 5.69
N PRO A 174 -85.14 35.47 6.76
CA PRO A 174 -83.74 35.85 6.74
C PRO A 174 -83.06 35.04 5.63
N ARG A 175 -82.51 35.72 4.63
CA ARG A 175 -81.51 35.14 3.74
C ARG A 175 -80.36 34.65 4.60
N THR A 176 -80.30 33.36 4.86
CA THR A 176 -79.03 32.67 5.02
C THR A 176 -78.66 32.20 3.64
N ASP A 177 -77.71 32.92 3.03
CA ASP A 177 -76.97 32.44 1.89
C ASP A 177 -76.31 31.13 2.33
N VAL A 178 -76.92 30.01 1.94
CA VAL A 178 -76.26 28.72 2.03
C VAL A 178 -75.42 28.64 0.78
N ASP A 179 -74.21 29.19 0.89
CA ASP A 179 -72.99 28.64 0.29
C ASP A 179 -73.24 27.18 -0.09
N GLU A 180 -73.47 26.88 -1.37
CA GLU A 180 -73.33 25.52 -1.90
C GLU A 180 -71.90 25.11 -1.52
N ILE A 181 -71.75 24.35 -0.44
CA ILE A 181 -70.42 23.86 -0.04
C ILE A 181 -70.04 22.88 -1.14
N ASP A 182 -69.25 23.39 -2.07
CA ASP A 182 -68.64 22.63 -3.14
C ASP A 182 -67.68 21.64 -2.48
N VAL A 183 -68.16 20.41 -2.26
CA VAL A 183 -67.40 19.35 -1.57
C VAL A 183 -66.12 18.99 -2.34
N ASP A 184 -66.01 19.44 -3.58
CA ASP A 184 -64.84 19.27 -4.43
C ASP A 184 -63.70 20.25 -4.06
N GLU A 185 -63.99 21.39 -3.40
CA GLU A 185 -62.96 22.39 -3.04
C GLU A 185 -62.28 22.10 -1.70
N GLU A 186 -62.93 21.39 -0.77
CA GLU A 186 -62.30 20.96 0.50
C GLU A 186 -61.38 19.75 0.32
N LEU A 187 -61.61 18.90 -0.69
CA LEU A 187 -60.69 17.82 -1.06
C LEU A 187 -59.41 18.33 -1.75
N ALA A 188 -59.43 19.56 -2.27
CA ALA A 188 -58.27 20.20 -2.89
C ALA A 188 -57.35 20.91 -1.88
N MET A 189 -57.77 21.06 -0.61
CA MET A 189 -56.95 21.61 0.49
C MET A 189 -56.41 20.54 1.45
N ILE A 190 -56.37 19.27 1.03
CA ILE A 190 -55.47 18.31 1.67
C ILE A 190 -54.08 18.60 1.10
N ASP A 191 -53.33 19.40 1.85
CA ASP A 191 -51.92 19.67 1.64
C ASP A 191 -51.21 18.35 1.31
N GLU A 192 -50.54 18.32 0.16
CA GLU A 192 -49.60 17.25 -0.19
C GLU A 192 -48.63 17.14 0.99
N PRO A 193 -48.48 15.98 1.67
CA PRO A 193 -47.64 15.95 2.85
C PRO A 193 -46.21 16.34 2.44
N GLU A 194 -45.77 17.51 2.88
CA GLU A 194 -44.39 17.95 2.73
C GLU A 194 -43.49 16.80 3.19
N PRO A 195 -42.39 16.51 2.46
CA PRO A 195 -41.48 15.45 2.86
C PRO A 195 -40.97 15.75 4.26
N VAL A 196 -41.39 14.93 5.23
CA VAL A 196 -40.87 14.99 6.60
C VAL A 196 -39.36 14.78 6.51
N ILE A 197 -38.60 15.84 6.71
CA ILE A 197 -37.16 15.75 6.96
C ILE A 197 -37.02 15.07 8.32
N ILE A 198 -36.81 13.76 8.29
CA ILE A 198 -36.34 13.03 9.47
C ILE A 198 -35.01 13.68 9.85
N PRO A 199 -34.83 14.16 11.10
CA PRO A 199 -33.52 14.61 11.54
C PRO A 199 -32.54 13.47 11.27
N HIS A 200 -31.51 13.75 10.48
CA HIS A 200 -30.42 12.83 10.22
C HIS A 200 -29.84 12.44 11.58
N MET A 201 -30.25 11.27 12.08
CA MET A 201 -29.48 10.57 13.10
C MET A 201 -28.20 10.16 12.38
N VAL A 202 -27.21 11.05 12.46
CA VAL A 202 -25.81 10.68 12.29
C VAL A 202 -25.63 9.41 13.09
N PRO A 203 -25.26 8.27 12.47
CA PRO A 203 -24.76 7.16 13.25
C PRO A 203 -23.60 7.75 14.04
N GLN A 204 -23.71 7.82 15.37
CA GLN A 204 -22.54 8.04 16.20
C GLN A 204 -21.59 6.92 15.83
N GLN A 205 -20.59 7.26 15.03
CA GLN A 205 -19.39 6.47 14.87
C GLN A 205 -18.85 6.35 16.29
N GLU A 206 -18.97 5.16 16.87
CA GLU A 206 -17.98 4.73 17.85
C GLU A 206 -16.67 4.77 17.07
N GLU A 207 -15.90 5.83 17.30
CA GLU A 207 -14.51 5.92 16.88
C GLU A 207 -13.77 4.80 17.62
N ASP A 208 -13.75 3.62 17.03
CA ASP A 208 -12.73 2.62 17.34
C ASP A 208 -11.38 3.26 17.00
N ASN A 209 -10.71 3.61 18.08
CA ASN A 209 -9.51 4.41 18.15
C ASN A 209 -8.28 3.56 17.75
N ASP A 210 -8.31 2.97 16.56
CA ASP A 210 -7.24 2.09 16.04
C ASP A 210 -5.99 2.88 15.61
N GLU A 211 -6.07 4.21 15.51
CA GLU A 211 -4.93 5.07 15.21
C GLU A 211 -3.94 5.19 16.39
N ALA A 212 -4.40 4.97 17.63
CA ALA A 212 -3.53 4.98 18.80
C ALA A 212 -2.69 3.69 18.95
N LEU A 213 -3.16 2.56 18.39
CA LEU A 213 -2.45 1.28 18.50
C LEU A 213 -1.32 1.17 17.46
N LEU A 214 -1.53 1.67 16.24
CA LEU A 214 -0.52 1.67 15.17
C LEU A 214 0.65 2.61 15.47
N HIS A 215 0.39 3.75 16.13
CA HIS A 215 1.46 4.66 16.57
C HIS A 215 2.24 4.14 17.78
N ALA A 216 1.61 3.35 18.67
CA ALA A 216 2.31 2.74 19.81
C ALA A 216 3.21 1.56 19.38
N GLU A 217 2.80 0.79 18.38
CA GLU A 217 3.58 -0.36 17.87
C GLU A 217 4.81 0.10 17.07
N VAL A 218 4.66 1.12 16.22
CA VAL A 218 5.79 1.72 15.48
C VAL A 218 6.75 2.48 16.41
N ALA A 219 6.27 3.06 17.51
CA ALA A 219 7.11 3.73 18.50
C ALA A 219 7.88 2.75 19.41
N MET A 220 7.33 1.57 19.72
CA MET A 220 8.06 0.54 20.46
C MET A 220 9.11 -0.18 19.60
N GLU A 221 8.85 -0.35 18.30
CA GLU A 221 9.81 -1.01 17.38
C GLU A 221 10.99 -0.08 17.02
N THR A 222 10.75 1.23 16.88
CA THR A 222 11.84 2.22 16.61
C THR A 222 12.69 2.55 17.85
N ALA A 223 12.17 2.35 19.07
CA ALA A 223 12.95 2.52 20.30
C ALA A 223 13.86 1.31 20.60
N ALA A 224 13.52 0.11 20.09
CA ALA A 224 14.30 -1.11 20.33
C ALA A 224 15.59 -1.20 19.48
N GLU A 225 15.65 -0.51 18.33
CA GLU A 225 16.84 -0.51 17.46
C GLU A 225 17.88 0.58 17.80
N GLU A 226 17.52 1.63 18.54
CA GLU A 226 18.51 2.65 18.96
C GLU A 226 19.29 2.29 20.24
N GLU A 227 18.83 1.33 21.05
CA GLU A 227 19.51 0.94 22.30
C GLU A 227 20.62 -0.12 22.12
N THR A 228 20.82 -0.67 20.91
CA THR A 228 21.83 -1.72 20.64
C THR A 228 23.11 -1.25 19.94
N ILE A 229 23.30 0.05 19.69
CA ILE A 229 24.51 0.57 18.99
C ILE A 229 25.48 1.34 19.92
N LYS A 230 25.21 1.48 21.23
CA LYS A 230 26.17 2.08 22.16
C LYS A 230 26.74 1.07 23.15
N GLU A 231 27.86 0.47 22.75
CA GLU A 231 29.12 0.38 23.51
C GLU A 231 29.90 -0.91 23.22
N LYS A 232 30.88 -0.79 22.30
CA LYS A 232 32.11 -1.57 22.37
C LYS A 232 33.27 -0.63 22.01
N PRO A 233 34.31 -0.49 22.85
CA PRO A 233 35.32 0.54 22.66
C PRO A 233 36.27 0.15 21.52
N ALA A 234 36.45 1.07 20.57
CA ALA A 234 37.46 0.95 19.54
C ALA A 234 38.86 1.18 20.15
N LEU A 235 39.62 0.10 20.30
CA LEU A 235 41.08 0.17 20.35
C LEU A 235 41.57 0.37 18.92
N PHE A 236 41.86 1.61 18.54
CA PHE A 236 42.77 1.87 17.43
C PHE A 236 43.56 3.15 17.68
N SER A 237 44.73 2.95 18.28
CA SER A 237 45.81 3.93 18.34
C SER A 237 46.38 4.14 16.94
N GLY A 238 46.25 5.36 16.42
CA GLY A 238 46.91 5.80 15.20
C GLY A 238 47.20 7.28 15.29
N GLN A 239 48.35 7.63 15.86
CA GLN A 239 48.94 8.96 15.74
C GLN A 239 49.10 9.30 14.25
N LEU A 240 48.38 10.32 13.79
CA LEU A 240 48.74 11.05 12.58
C LEU A 240 49.52 12.29 13.04
N LEU A 241 50.84 12.22 12.82
CA LEU A 241 51.71 13.37 12.70
C LEU A 241 51.35 14.08 11.39
N ASP A 242 51.06 15.38 11.45
CA ASP A 242 51.41 16.36 10.42
C ASP A 242 51.13 17.77 10.95
N GLU A 243 52.17 18.43 11.46
CA GLU A 243 52.57 19.83 11.25
C GLU A 243 54.00 20.06 11.77
#